data_AF-A0AAD7E4I4-F1
#
_entry.id   AF-A0AAD7E4I4-F1
#
_cell.length_a   1.000
_cell.length_b   1.000
_cell.length_c   1.000
_cell.angle_alpha   90.00
_cell.angle_beta   90.00
_cell.angle_gamma   90.00
#
_symmetry.space_group_name_H-M   'P 1'
#
loop_
_entity.id
_entity.type
_entity.pdbx_description
1 polymer ?
#
loop_
_entity_poly.entity_id
_entity_poly.type
_entity_poly.pdbx_seq_one_letter_code
_entity_poly.pdbx_strand_id
1 'polypeptide(L)'
;MTPSSQENVSMADLVLAYNQASDSGWSLFSRTRRIVKKSLNKWDVTNRGEDSVPPYLGQFGLEQPLFLSVESTVLEMQRLLSAAFSFVNGCPICFIVDPHGVLLAILRGASCIEALQVAWKSRRERIEIARRRFVEYHADYVAQTTSAPLGASTLVPSKLSAVLADTGLQKLVPT
;
A
#
# COMPACT_ATOMS: atom_id res chain seq x y z
N MET A 1 10.07 -19.42 -27.97
CA MET A 1 9.39 -18.80 -26.81
C MET A 1 10.21 -19.14 -25.58
N THR A 2 11.10 -18.23 -25.18
CA THR A 2 11.88 -18.35 -23.95
C THR A 2 10.97 -18.00 -22.77
N PRO A 3 10.90 -18.83 -21.71
CA PRO A 3 10.16 -18.47 -20.51
C PRO A 3 10.86 -17.27 -19.89
N SER A 4 10.10 -16.19 -19.70
CA SER A 4 10.50 -14.98 -19.01
C SER A 4 11.09 -15.36 -17.66
N SER A 5 12.34 -14.97 -17.41
CA SER A 5 13.01 -15.14 -16.13
C SER A 5 12.10 -14.58 -15.02
N GLN A 6 11.45 -15.45 -14.25
CA GLN A 6 10.87 -15.05 -12.97
C GLN A 6 12.06 -14.64 -12.12
N GLU A 7 12.25 -13.34 -12.00
CA GLU A 7 13.12 -12.75 -11.00
C GLU A 7 12.67 -13.33 -9.66
N ASN A 8 13.53 -14.10 -9.01
CA ASN A 8 13.23 -14.72 -7.72
C ASN A 8 13.22 -13.61 -6.66
N VAL A 9 12.14 -12.85 -6.60
CA VAL A 9 11.91 -11.84 -5.58
C VAL A 9 11.76 -12.58 -4.25
N SER A 10 12.60 -12.27 -3.26
CA SER A 10 12.49 -12.83 -1.92
C SER A 10 11.67 -11.93 -1.00
N MET A 11 11.18 -12.46 0.13
CA MET A 11 10.54 -11.63 1.17
C MET A 11 11.47 -10.52 1.67
N ALA A 12 12.78 -10.77 1.74
CA ALA A 12 13.75 -9.75 2.12
C ALA A 12 13.80 -8.59 1.10
N ASP A 13 13.71 -8.90 -0.19
CA ASP A 13 13.67 -7.89 -1.26
C ASP A 13 12.38 -7.06 -1.19
N LEU A 14 11.25 -7.67 -0.81
CA LEU A 14 9.99 -6.94 -0.62
C LEU A 14 10.07 -5.97 0.57
N VAL A 15 10.66 -6.38 1.70
CA VAL A 15 10.86 -5.49 2.84
C VAL A 15 11.82 -4.36 2.48
N LEU A 16 12.86 -4.66 1.71
CA LEU A 16 13.80 -3.68 1.20
C LEU A 16 13.08 -2.67 0.29
N ALA A 17 12.32 -3.13 -0.69
CA ALA A 17 11.54 -2.30 -1.62
C ALA A 17 10.50 -1.42 -0.90
N TYR A 18 9.91 -1.89 0.19
CA TYR A 18 8.98 -1.09 0.97
C TYR A 18 9.66 0.09 1.70
N ASN A 19 10.89 -0.13 2.19
CA ASN A 19 11.61 0.84 3.03
C ASN A 19 12.60 1.72 2.27
N GLN A 20 13.15 1.25 1.16
CA GLN A 20 14.13 2.00 0.37
C GLN A 20 13.48 3.02 -0.56
N ALA A 21 14.21 4.11 -0.79
CA ALA A 21 13.79 5.13 -1.73
C ALA A 21 13.77 4.55 -3.15
N SER A 22 12.68 4.82 -3.86
CA SER A 22 12.61 4.64 -5.31
C SER A 22 13.33 5.78 -6.04
N ASP A 23 13.41 5.71 -7.37
CA ASP A 23 13.94 6.80 -8.22
C ASP A 23 13.27 8.17 -7.96
N SER A 24 12.05 8.16 -7.40
CA SER A 24 11.36 9.38 -6.97
C SER A 24 11.96 10.04 -5.70
N GLY A 25 12.98 9.44 -5.08
CA GLY A 25 13.62 9.90 -3.85
C GLY A 25 12.86 9.53 -2.56
N TRP A 26 11.66 8.95 -2.67
CA TRP A 26 10.85 8.55 -1.52
C TRP A 26 10.62 7.04 -1.51
N SER A 27 10.65 6.45 -0.32
CA SER A 27 10.25 5.06 -0.11
C SER A 27 8.74 4.90 -0.15
N LEU A 28 8.27 3.68 -0.46
CA LEU A 28 6.84 3.38 -0.42
C LEU A 28 6.27 3.57 1.00
N PHE A 29 7.04 3.21 2.04
CA PHE A 29 6.73 3.54 3.43
C PHE A 29 6.51 5.04 3.66
N SER A 30 7.41 5.88 3.14
CA SER A 30 7.30 7.33 3.34
C SER A 30 6.13 7.93 2.56
N ARG A 31 5.89 7.46 1.33
CA ARG A 31 4.74 7.88 0.52
C ARG A 31 3.42 7.50 1.18
N THR A 32 3.28 6.25 1.62
CA THR A 32 2.07 5.79 2.33
C THR A 32 1.80 6.63 3.58
N ARG A 33 2.82 7.00 4.38
CA ARG A 33 2.63 7.94 5.51
C ARG A 33 2.16 9.33 5.07
N ARG A 34 2.78 9.89 4.02
CA ARG A 34 2.46 11.25 3.54
C ARG A 34 1.03 11.35 3.02
N ILE A 35 0.57 10.34 2.28
CA ILE A 35 -0.77 10.34 1.70
C ILE A 35 -1.88 9.99 2.70
N VAL A 36 -1.56 9.68 3.97
CA VAL A 36 -2.53 9.47 5.06
C VAL A 36 -2.92 10.79 5.76
N LYS A 37 -2.57 11.95 5.17
CA LYS A 37 -3.01 13.28 5.61
C LYS A 37 -4.51 13.31 5.94
N LYS A 38 -4.87 13.78 7.14
CA LYS A 38 -6.24 13.66 7.71
C LYS A 38 -7.35 14.25 6.85
N SER A 39 -7.11 15.39 6.21
CA SER A 39 -8.11 16.12 5.44
C SER A 39 -7.53 16.68 4.15
N LEU A 40 -8.39 16.82 3.15
CA LEU A 40 -8.12 17.59 1.94
C LEU A 40 -8.29 19.08 2.24
N ASN A 41 -7.34 19.89 1.78
CA ASN A 41 -7.49 21.35 1.76
C ASN A 41 -8.03 21.79 0.39
N LYS A 42 -8.34 23.09 0.24
CA LYS A 42 -8.85 23.66 -1.01
C LYS A 42 -7.91 23.44 -2.21
N TRP A 43 -6.61 23.36 -1.96
CA TRP A 43 -5.57 23.18 -2.99
C TRP A 43 -5.36 21.72 -3.37
N ASP A 44 -5.95 20.78 -2.65
CA ASP A 44 -5.88 19.36 -2.97
C ASP A 44 -7.04 18.93 -3.90
N VAL A 45 -8.01 19.82 -4.13
CA VAL A 45 -9.27 19.53 -4.81
C VAL A 45 -9.47 20.46 -6.01
N THR A 46 -9.68 19.86 -7.17
CA THR A 46 -10.16 20.56 -8.36
C THR A 46 -11.69 20.59 -8.34
N ASN A 47 -12.28 21.77 -8.53
CA ASN A 47 -13.70 21.92 -8.87
C ASN A 47 -13.79 22.38 -10.33
N ARG A 48 -14.39 21.56 -11.17
CA ARG A 48 -14.44 21.76 -12.63
C ARG A 48 -15.72 22.48 -13.10
N GLY A 49 -16.64 22.82 -12.18
CA GLY A 49 -17.92 23.48 -12.46
C GLY A 49 -18.98 22.52 -13.03
N GLU A 50 -20.26 22.92 -12.99
CA GLU A 50 -21.38 22.14 -13.56
C GLU A 50 -21.45 22.24 -15.09
N ASP A 51 -21.13 23.42 -15.66
CA ASP A 51 -21.37 23.70 -17.08
C ASP A 51 -20.24 23.28 -18.03
N SER A 52 -19.09 22.90 -17.49
CA SER A 52 -17.83 22.75 -18.25
C SER A 52 -17.30 21.31 -18.33
N VAL A 53 -18.05 20.31 -17.85
CA VAL A 53 -17.51 18.97 -17.62
C VAL A 53 -18.40 17.88 -18.20
N PRO A 54 -17.89 17.01 -19.07
CA PRO A 54 -18.60 15.81 -19.47
C PRO A 54 -19.00 14.96 -18.24
N PRO A 55 -20.22 14.38 -18.19
CA PRO A 55 -20.72 13.68 -17.00
C PRO A 55 -19.79 12.58 -16.45
N TYR A 56 -18.98 11.97 -17.32
CA TYR A 56 -18.03 10.91 -16.96
C TYR A 56 -16.78 11.39 -16.21
N LEU A 57 -16.48 12.69 -16.22
CA LEU A 57 -15.29 13.25 -15.55
C LEU A 57 -15.55 13.57 -14.07
N GLY A 58 -16.79 13.84 -13.68
CA GLY A 58 -17.14 14.29 -12.34
C GLY A 58 -16.74 15.75 -12.07
N GLN A 59 -17.53 16.44 -11.24
CA GLN A 59 -17.34 17.86 -10.92
C GLN A 59 -16.15 18.10 -9.98
N PHE A 60 -16.00 17.24 -8.98
CA PHE A 60 -14.96 17.34 -7.96
C PHE A 60 -13.94 16.24 -8.13
N GLY A 61 -12.67 16.53 -7.97
CA GLY A 61 -11.61 15.52 -8.02
C GLY A 61 -10.39 15.98 -7.25
N LEU A 62 -9.44 15.08 -7.03
CA LEU A 62 -8.12 15.49 -6.55
C LEU A 62 -7.37 16.26 -7.64
N GLU A 63 -6.56 17.22 -7.21
CA GLU A 63 -5.57 17.85 -8.09
C GLU A 63 -4.68 16.78 -8.72
N GLN A 64 -4.39 16.94 -10.02
CA GLN A 64 -3.77 15.89 -10.83
C GLN A 64 -2.46 15.33 -10.24
N PRO A 65 -1.52 16.15 -9.74
CA PRO A 65 -0.29 15.63 -9.13
C PRO A 65 -0.56 14.79 -7.88
N LEU A 66 -1.55 15.19 -7.07
CA LEU A 66 -1.95 14.46 -5.87
C LEU A 66 -2.64 13.14 -6.25
N PHE A 67 -3.53 13.16 -7.25
CA PHE A 67 -4.19 11.97 -7.75
C PHE A 67 -3.18 10.91 -8.22
N LEU A 68 -2.23 11.29 -9.07
CA LEU A 68 -1.20 10.37 -9.58
C LEU A 68 -0.31 9.82 -8.45
N SER A 69 -0.01 10.63 -7.45
CA SER A 69 0.73 10.17 -6.27
C SER A 69 -0.05 9.14 -5.46
N VAL A 70 -1.36 9.34 -5.29
CA VAL A 70 -2.24 8.38 -4.61
C VAL A 70 -2.38 7.09 -5.42
N GLU A 71 -2.66 7.20 -6.72
CA GLU A 71 -2.83 6.07 -7.64
C GLU A 71 -1.58 5.19 -7.68
N SER A 72 -0.40 5.78 -7.92
CA SER A 72 0.87 5.04 -7.89
C SER A 72 1.10 4.34 -6.55
N THR A 73 0.87 5.02 -5.43
CA THR A 73 1.06 4.43 -4.10
C THR A 73 0.10 3.26 -3.85
N VAL A 74 -1.17 3.37 -4.28
CA VAL A 74 -2.15 2.29 -4.15
C VAL A 74 -1.72 1.07 -4.97
N LEU A 75 -1.32 1.29 -6.24
CA LEU A 75 -0.91 0.21 -7.14
C LEU A 75 0.36 -0.49 -6.65
N GLU A 76 1.36 0.28 -6.23
CA GLU A 76 2.61 -0.27 -5.70
C GLU A 76 2.38 -1.03 -4.38
N MET A 77 1.55 -0.50 -3.48
CA MET A 77 1.19 -1.20 -2.25
C MET A 77 0.42 -2.50 -2.53
N GLN A 78 -0.47 -2.51 -3.53
CA GLN A 78 -1.16 -3.73 -3.94
C GLN A 78 -0.19 -4.78 -4.49
N ARG A 79 0.78 -4.37 -5.32
CA ARG A 79 1.81 -5.29 -5.85
C ARG A 79 2.65 -5.88 -4.73
N LEU A 80 3.09 -5.02 -3.79
CA LEU A 80 3.86 -5.45 -2.62
C LEU A 80 3.09 -6.47 -1.77
N LEU A 81 1.82 -6.21 -1.47
CA LEU A 81 0.97 -7.13 -0.71
C LEU A 81 0.75 -8.46 -1.44
N SER A 82 0.51 -8.41 -2.75
CA SER A 82 0.27 -9.62 -3.55
C SER A 82 1.51 -10.49 -3.62
N ALA A 83 2.69 -9.89 -3.75
CA ALA A 83 3.97 -10.60 -3.71
C ALA A 83 4.23 -11.17 -2.30
N ALA A 84 4.04 -10.39 -1.24
CA ALA A 84 4.24 -10.84 0.13
C ALA A 84 3.30 -11.99 0.52
N PHE A 85 2.03 -11.89 0.11
CA PHE A 85 1.01 -12.93 0.32
C PHE A 85 1.43 -14.28 -0.30
N SER A 86 2.13 -14.28 -1.44
CA SER A 86 2.57 -15.52 -2.09
C SER A 86 3.56 -16.35 -1.25
N PHE A 87 4.19 -15.76 -0.24
CA PHE A 87 5.11 -16.44 0.69
C PHE A 87 4.43 -17.00 1.94
N VAL A 88 3.15 -16.69 2.17
CA VAL A 88 2.44 -17.04 3.39
C VAL A 88 1.45 -18.17 3.11
N ASN A 89 1.71 -19.35 3.67
CA ASN A 89 0.77 -20.46 3.58
C ASN A 89 -0.41 -20.27 4.54
N GLY A 90 -1.60 -20.71 4.12
CA GLY A 90 -2.80 -20.75 4.99
C GLY A 90 -3.61 -19.45 5.08
N CYS A 91 -3.16 -18.37 4.44
CA CYS A 91 -3.98 -17.15 4.32
C CYS A 91 -4.92 -17.30 3.11
N PRO A 92 -6.26 -17.26 3.28
CA PRO A 92 -7.18 -17.60 2.19
C PRO A 92 -7.32 -16.48 1.15
N ILE A 93 -7.05 -15.22 1.53
CA ILE A 93 -7.33 -14.05 0.69
C ILE A 93 -6.27 -12.97 0.89
N CYS A 94 -5.68 -12.49 -0.22
CA CYS A 94 -4.83 -11.31 -0.22
C CYS A 94 -5.66 -10.04 0.05
N PHE A 95 -5.16 -9.16 0.91
CA PHE A 95 -5.81 -7.87 1.12
C PHE A 95 -5.78 -7.02 -0.16
N ILE A 96 -6.93 -6.43 -0.51
CA ILE A 96 -7.07 -5.52 -1.66
C ILE A 96 -7.15 -4.06 -1.15
N VAL A 97 -6.25 -3.21 -1.62
CA VAL A 97 -6.13 -1.81 -1.21
C VAL A 97 -7.31 -0.98 -1.72
N ASP A 98 -7.65 -1.13 -3.00
CA ASP A 98 -8.81 -0.48 -3.63
C ASP A 98 -9.70 -1.53 -4.34
N PRO A 99 -10.68 -2.12 -3.62
CA PRO A 99 -11.57 -3.12 -4.19
C PRO A 99 -12.31 -2.57 -5.40
N HIS A 100 -12.20 -3.26 -6.54
CA HIS A 100 -12.83 -2.90 -7.82
C HIS A 100 -12.44 -1.49 -8.36
N GLY A 101 -11.39 -0.85 -7.82
CA GLY A 101 -10.96 0.48 -8.27
C GLY A 101 -11.92 1.63 -7.89
N VAL A 102 -12.84 1.39 -6.95
CA VAL A 102 -13.92 2.33 -6.62
C VAL A 102 -13.38 3.61 -5.99
N LEU A 103 -12.40 3.49 -5.08
CA LEU A 103 -11.86 4.67 -4.40
C LEU A 103 -11.10 5.56 -5.37
N LEU A 104 -10.25 4.99 -6.23
CA LEU A 104 -9.53 5.76 -7.24
C LEU A 104 -10.48 6.40 -8.26
N ALA A 105 -11.56 5.72 -8.66
CA ALA A 105 -12.57 6.30 -9.54
C ALA A 105 -13.22 7.55 -8.92
N ILE A 106 -13.68 7.46 -7.67
CA ILE A 106 -14.30 8.60 -6.97
C ILE A 106 -13.28 9.73 -6.74
N LEU A 107 -12.03 9.39 -6.39
CA LEU A 107 -10.97 10.39 -6.18
C LEU A 107 -10.58 11.12 -7.46
N ARG A 108 -10.72 10.49 -8.63
CA ARG A 108 -10.52 11.11 -9.95
C ARG A 108 -11.67 12.04 -10.34
N GLY A 109 -12.89 11.64 -9.97
CA GLY A 109 -14.13 12.32 -10.34
C GLY A 109 -15.31 11.90 -9.47
N ALA A 110 -15.74 12.79 -8.60
CA ALA A 110 -16.94 12.68 -7.78
C ALA A 110 -17.98 13.70 -8.25
N SER A 111 -19.26 13.34 -8.14
CA SER A 111 -20.38 14.23 -8.41
C SER A 111 -20.57 15.31 -7.33
N CYS A 112 -20.15 15.02 -6.10
CA CYS A 112 -20.22 15.96 -4.98
C CYS A 112 -18.97 15.91 -4.10
N ILE A 113 -18.73 16.98 -3.35
CA ILE A 113 -17.56 17.11 -2.48
C ILE A 113 -17.61 16.12 -1.32
N GLU A 114 -18.79 15.78 -0.82
CA GLU A 114 -19.00 14.83 0.27
C GLU A 114 -18.52 13.43 -0.14
N ALA A 115 -18.85 12.99 -1.36
CA ALA A 115 -18.37 11.72 -1.90
C ALA A 115 -16.84 11.69 -2.01
N LEU A 116 -16.23 12.78 -2.45
CA LEU A 116 -14.76 12.91 -2.50
C LEU A 116 -14.13 12.80 -1.10
N GLN A 117 -14.70 13.46 -0.10
CA GLN A 117 -14.22 13.42 1.29
C GLN A 117 -14.36 12.03 1.91
N VAL A 118 -15.48 11.35 1.67
CA VAL A 118 -15.70 9.96 2.12
C VAL A 118 -14.67 9.03 1.47
N ALA A 119 -14.50 9.11 0.15
CA ALA A 119 -13.51 8.31 -0.56
C ALA A 119 -12.08 8.59 -0.06
N TRP A 120 -11.74 9.85 0.22
CA TRP A 120 -10.46 10.21 0.81
C TRP A 120 -10.26 9.55 2.17
N LYS A 121 -11.24 9.65 3.07
CA LYS A 121 -11.20 9.01 4.39
C LYS A 121 -11.03 7.50 4.27
N SER A 122 -11.87 6.83 3.48
CA SER A 122 -11.80 5.38 3.28
C SER A 122 -10.46 4.96 2.71
N ARG A 123 -9.92 5.69 1.74
CA ARG A 123 -8.60 5.41 1.15
C ARG A 123 -7.49 5.49 2.18
N ARG A 124 -7.51 6.45 3.10
CA ARG A 124 -6.52 6.53 4.19
C ARG A 124 -6.58 5.31 5.11
N GLU A 125 -7.78 4.93 5.52
CA GLU A 125 -7.99 3.76 6.37
C GLU A 125 -7.50 2.48 5.68
N ARG A 126 -7.80 2.30 4.39
CA ARG A 126 -7.34 1.14 3.63
C ARG A 126 -5.83 1.11 3.43
N ILE A 127 -5.17 2.25 3.22
CA ILE A 127 -3.70 2.31 3.17
C ILE A 127 -3.10 1.93 4.53
N GLU A 128 -3.65 2.40 5.65
CA GLU A 128 -3.14 1.99 6.98
C GLU A 128 -3.37 0.50 7.27
N ILE A 129 -4.50 -0.05 6.84
CA ILE A 129 -4.74 -1.50 6.92
C ILE A 129 -3.73 -2.26 6.04
N ALA A 130 -3.50 -1.80 4.80
CA ALA A 130 -2.53 -2.41 3.90
C ALA A 130 -1.13 -2.47 4.52
N ARG A 131 -0.68 -1.40 5.17
CA ARG A 131 0.62 -1.36 5.85
C ARG A 131 0.71 -2.39 6.96
N ARG A 132 -0.34 -2.52 7.78
CA ARG A 132 -0.41 -3.55 8.83
C ARG A 132 -0.41 -4.96 8.24
N ARG A 133 -1.20 -5.21 7.18
CA ARG A 133 -1.23 -6.50 6.50
C ARG A 133 0.13 -6.91 5.94
N PHE A 134 0.90 -5.97 5.41
CA PHE A 134 2.26 -6.28 4.95
C PHE A 134 3.17 -6.74 6.10
N VAL A 135 3.09 -6.09 7.26
CA VAL A 135 3.84 -6.50 8.47
C VAL A 135 3.39 -7.87 8.97
N GLU A 136 2.08 -8.15 8.96
CA GLU A 136 1.51 -9.46 9.31
C GLU A 136 2.03 -10.55 8.36
N TYR A 137 2.01 -10.33 7.04
CA TYR A 137 2.54 -11.31 6.07
C TYR A 137 4.02 -11.60 6.30
N HIS A 138 4.82 -10.57 6.61
CA HIS A 138 6.22 -10.77 6.97
C HIS A 138 6.37 -11.59 8.27
N ALA A 139 5.56 -11.31 9.29
CA ALA A 139 5.60 -12.04 10.55
C ALA A 139 5.20 -13.52 10.37
N ASP A 140 4.14 -13.79 9.59
CA ASP A 140 3.68 -15.14 9.29
C ASP A 140 4.74 -15.93 8.52
N TYR A 141 5.41 -15.30 7.55
CA TYR A 141 6.53 -15.91 6.83
C TYR A 141 7.69 -16.29 7.77
N VAL A 142 8.08 -15.40 8.69
CA VAL A 142 9.13 -15.68 9.68
C VAL A 142 8.72 -16.83 10.60
N ALA A 143 7.46 -16.88 11.05
CA ALA A 143 6.96 -17.96 11.89
C ALA A 143 6.96 -19.33 11.16
N GLN A 144 6.58 -19.36 9.88
CA GLN A 144 6.59 -20.58 9.06
C GLN A 144 8.00 -21.11 8.80
N THR A 145 8.95 -20.21 8.53
CA THR A 145 10.35 -20.60 8.29
C THR A 145 11.08 -21.03 9.56
N THR A 146 10.70 -20.50 10.73
CA THR A 146 11.32 -20.83 12.03
C THR A 146 10.74 -22.11 12.65
N SER A 147 9.51 -22.50 12.30
CA SER A 147 8.85 -23.71 12.83
C SER A 147 9.17 -25.01 12.06
N ALA A 148 10.04 -24.96 11.05
CA ALA A 148 10.55 -26.15 10.37
C ALA A 148 11.44 -27.00 11.33
N PRO A 149 11.37 -28.34 11.32
CA PRO A 149 12.05 -29.19 12.31
C PRO A 149 13.57 -29.03 12.26
N LEU A 150 14.22 -29.09 13.43
CA LEU A 150 15.68 -29.06 13.64
C LEU A 150 16.41 -29.90 12.58
N GLY A 151 16.98 -29.25 11.57
CA GLY A 151 17.70 -29.96 10.51
C GLY A 151 18.32 -29.11 9.42
N ALA A 152 18.47 -27.79 9.60
CA ALA A 152 19.34 -26.99 8.74
C ALA A 152 19.61 -25.65 9.40
N SER A 153 20.84 -25.50 9.93
CA SER A 153 21.37 -24.20 10.33
C SER A 153 21.40 -23.28 9.12
N THR A 154 20.53 -22.28 9.09
CA THR A 154 20.66 -21.15 8.16
C THR A 154 20.58 -19.86 8.96
N LEU A 155 21.71 -19.15 8.98
CA LEU A 155 21.89 -17.82 9.56
C LEU A 155 20.86 -16.85 8.96
N VAL A 156 19.83 -16.51 9.74
CA VAL A 156 18.95 -15.38 9.41
C VAL A 156 19.71 -14.09 9.72
N PRO A 157 19.85 -13.12 8.79
CA PRO A 157 20.53 -11.87 9.09
C PRO A 157 19.67 -11.02 10.04
N SER A 158 20.12 -10.88 11.28
CA SER A 158 19.50 -10.14 12.40
C SER A 158 19.28 -8.65 12.17
N LYS A 159 19.44 -8.12 10.95
CA LYS A 159 19.30 -6.70 10.63
C LYS A 159 17.87 -6.25 10.27
N LEU A 160 16.96 -7.18 9.93
CA LEU A 160 15.59 -6.82 9.53
C LEU A 160 14.65 -6.52 10.71
N SER A 161 14.83 -7.18 11.87
CA SER A 161 14.05 -6.89 13.08
C SER A 161 14.27 -5.47 13.63
N ALA A 162 15.45 -4.88 13.39
CA ALA A 162 15.74 -3.51 13.80
C ALA A 162 14.98 -2.46 12.96
N VAL A 163 14.75 -2.73 11.67
CA VAL A 163 14.02 -1.80 10.76
C VAL A 163 12.51 -1.78 11.08
N LEU A 164 11.94 -2.90 11.51
CA LEU A 164 10.55 -2.99 11.97
C LEU A 164 10.34 -2.37 13.36
N ALA A 165 11.35 -2.38 14.23
CA ALA A 165 11.30 -1.72 15.53
C ALA A 165 11.31 -0.18 15.43
N ASP A 166 12.05 0.36 14.45
CA ASP A 166 12.21 1.82 14.27
C ASP A 166 11.02 2.50 13.57
N THR A 167 10.07 1.71 13.02
CA THR A 167 8.87 2.23 12.33
C THR A 167 7.67 2.49 13.27
N GLY A 168 7.83 2.31 14.59
CA GLY A 168 6.81 2.67 15.59
C GLY A 168 5.54 1.80 15.59
N LEU A 169 5.56 0.64 14.92
CA LEU A 169 4.42 -0.27 14.77
C LEU A 169 4.28 -1.31 15.91
N GLN A 170 5.16 -1.28 16.92
CA GLN A 170 5.13 -2.23 18.06
C GLN A 170 3.91 -2.11 18.99
N LYS A 171 3.05 -1.08 18.85
CA LYS A 171 1.90 -0.87 19.76
C LYS A 171 0.57 -1.53 19.33
N LEU A 172 0.54 -2.36 18.28
CA LEU A 172 -0.73 -2.82 17.68
C LEU A 172 -0.93 -4.34 17.61
N VAL A 173 -0.17 -5.13 18.36
CA VAL A 173 -0.54 -6.53 18.61
C VAL A 173 -1.28 -6.58 19.96
N PRO A 174 -2.60 -6.83 20.01
CA PRO A 174 -3.25 -7.12 21.27
C PRO A 174 -2.73 -8.47 21.79
N THR A 175 -2.20 -8.45 23.02
CA THR A 175 -2.01 -9.63 23.88
C THR A 175 -3.32 -10.36 24.11
#